data_AF-C3YWX8-F1
#
_entry.id   AF-C3YWX8-F1
#
_cell.length_a   1.000
_cell.length_b   1.000
_cell.length_c   1.000
_cell.angle_alpha   90.00
_cell.angle_beta   90.00
_cell.angle_gamma   90.00
#
_symmetry.space_group_name_H-M   'P 1'
#
loop_
_entity.id
_entity.type
_entity.pdbx_description
1 polymer ?
#
loop_
_entity_poly.entity_id
_entity_poly.type
_entity_poly.pdbx_seq_one_letter_code
_entity_poly.pdbx_strand_id
1 'polypeptide(L)'
;MADQAVPLIRSSGERTRAEPGFLWALVWLIPSTELSPIVQPGFWESDVTGRTTDSALLSPPSIPRDHPFSEDDSDRCLSELLGTGQNGDQKCQISDACWEMMTSPSYTGYWLTHELFYLEVGERAGCRDQLEVRAAESRKRRGVTGMKSLYCANILREARRIAGDGFLESGQDLFMEQDGCLMHMTGVAAGSLAGYLRYILEYYQDLAEGRL
;
A
#
# COMPACT_ATOMS: atom_id res chain seq x y z
N MET A 1 43.36 -38.51 20.49
CA MET A 1 42.13 -38.40 21.31
C MET A 1 41.62 -36.98 21.08
N ALA A 2 40.71 -36.82 20.12
CA ALA A 2 39.24 -36.84 20.28
C ALA A 2 38.76 -35.42 20.72
N ASP A 3 38.19 -34.58 19.87
CA ASP A 3 36.88 -34.64 19.18
C ASP A 3 35.73 -34.11 20.07
N GLN A 4 34.85 -33.30 19.45
CA GLN A 4 33.47 -32.91 19.87
C GLN A 4 33.31 -31.87 20.99
N ALA A 5 32.19 -31.15 21.17
CA ALA A 5 31.08 -30.60 20.38
C ALA A 5 30.16 -29.86 21.40
N VAL A 6 29.24 -29.05 20.89
CA VAL A 6 28.27 -28.16 21.57
C VAL A 6 27.19 -28.94 22.39
N PRO A 7 26.48 -28.30 23.35
CA PRO A 7 25.05 -27.95 23.15
C PRO A 7 24.71 -26.50 23.62
N LEU A 8 24.01 -25.60 22.90
CA LEU A 8 22.56 -25.53 22.54
C LEU A 8 21.66 -25.63 23.80
N ILE A 9 20.86 -24.64 24.27
CA ILE A 9 19.65 -24.03 23.67
C ILE A 9 19.02 -22.93 24.61
N ARG A 10 18.52 -21.82 24.01
CA ARG A 10 17.39 -20.88 24.36
C ARG A 10 17.35 -20.19 25.73
N SER A 11 16.70 -19.05 25.96
CA SER A 11 15.93 -17.98 25.27
C SER A 11 15.83 -16.88 26.36
N SER A 12 15.70 -15.58 26.16
CA SER A 12 14.77 -14.80 25.35
C SER A 12 15.21 -13.36 25.56
N GLY A 13 15.60 -12.66 24.50
CA GLY A 13 15.84 -11.23 24.52
C GLY A 13 15.08 -10.63 23.37
N GLU A 14 13.94 -10.00 23.68
CA GLU A 14 13.12 -9.24 22.76
C GLU A 14 13.99 -8.25 21.99
N ARG A 15 14.15 -8.53 20.70
CA ARG A 15 14.67 -7.59 19.73
C ARG A 15 13.49 -6.72 19.35
N THR A 16 13.46 -5.49 19.86
CA THR A 16 12.68 -4.40 19.26
C THR A 16 13.17 -4.24 17.83
N ARG A 17 12.43 -4.84 16.90
CA ARG A 17 12.70 -4.77 15.46
C ARG A 17 12.25 -3.38 15.03
N ALA A 18 13.20 -2.47 14.81
CA ALA A 18 12.94 -1.32 13.97
C ALA A 18 12.48 -1.84 12.61
N GLU A 19 11.30 -1.39 12.19
CA GLU A 19 10.72 -1.63 10.86
C GLU A 19 11.79 -1.31 9.79
N PRO A 20 12.07 -2.22 8.84
CA PRO A 20 12.99 -1.92 7.75
C PRO A 20 12.34 -0.92 6.81
N GLY A 21 13.04 0.18 6.53
CA GLY A 21 12.54 1.29 5.71
C GLY A 21 11.90 0.87 4.38
N PHE A 22 10.89 1.64 4.01
CA PHE A 22 9.91 1.56 2.91
C PHE A 22 10.38 0.98 1.56
N LEU A 23 11.67 1.04 1.23
CA LEU A 23 12.22 0.48 -0.03
C LEU A 23 12.57 -1.01 0.04
N TRP A 24 12.74 -1.59 1.24
CA TRP A 24 13.12 -3.00 1.38
C TRP A 24 11.91 -3.95 1.36
N ALA A 25 10.74 -3.47 1.77
CA ALA A 25 9.48 -4.22 1.81
C ALA A 25 8.95 -4.54 0.40
N LEU A 26 8.90 -3.55 -0.49
CA LEU A 26 8.39 -3.70 -1.87
C LEU A 26 9.22 -4.66 -2.75
N VAL A 27 10.51 -4.84 -2.45
CA VAL A 27 11.42 -5.70 -3.23
C VAL A 27 11.37 -7.17 -2.77
N TRP A 28 10.84 -7.46 -1.56
CA TRP A 28 10.89 -8.79 -0.96
C TRP A 28 9.54 -9.40 -0.56
N LEU A 29 8.46 -8.61 -0.45
CA LEU A 29 7.16 -9.11 0.03
C LEU A 29 6.18 -9.55 -1.06
N ILE A 30 6.36 -9.13 -2.31
CA ILE A 30 5.50 -9.57 -3.42
C ILE A 30 6.25 -10.63 -4.22
N PRO A 31 5.86 -11.92 -4.18
CA PRO A 31 6.42 -12.93 -5.06
C PRO A 31 6.33 -12.46 -6.51
N SER A 32 7.40 -12.62 -7.30
CA SER A 32 7.52 -12.06 -8.66
C SER A 32 6.37 -12.44 -9.61
N THR A 33 5.66 -13.53 -9.31
CA THR A 33 4.46 -13.99 -10.03
C THR A 33 3.23 -13.10 -9.81
N GLU A 34 3.14 -12.46 -8.66
CA GLU A 34 2.04 -11.57 -8.23
C GLU A 34 2.18 -10.16 -8.78
N LEU A 35 3.39 -9.77 -9.25
CA LEU A 35 3.66 -8.45 -9.81
C LEU A 35 3.18 -8.29 -11.27
N SER A 36 3.02 -9.39 -11.99
CA SER A 36 2.70 -9.39 -13.42
C SER A 36 1.47 -8.52 -13.78
N PRO A 37 0.35 -8.55 -13.03
CA PRO A 37 -0.82 -7.73 -13.34
C PRO A 37 -0.60 -6.22 -13.16
N ILE A 38 0.29 -5.81 -12.25
CA ILE A 38 0.49 -4.40 -11.89
C ILE A 38 1.66 -3.74 -12.63
N VAL A 39 2.52 -4.51 -13.30
CA VAL A 39 3.61 -3.97 -14.14
C VAL A 39 3.21 -3.78 -15.61
N GLN A 40 1.95 -4.00 -15.95
CA GLN A 40 1.45 -3.86 -17.32
C GLN A 40 1.48 -2.40 -17.80
N PRO A 41 1.73 -2.15 -19.11
CA PRO A 41 1.63 -0.82 -19.68
C PRO A 41 0.27 -0.17 -19.38
N GLY A 42 0.29 1.10 -18.97
CA GLY A 42 -0.93 1.85 -18.67
C GLY A 42 -1.53 1.61 -17.28
N PHE A 43 -1.11 0.59 -16.52
CA PHE A 43 -1.66 0.32 -15.19
C PHE A 43 -1.49 1.53 -14.25
N TRP A 44 -0.31 2.16 -14.26
CA TRP A 44 -0.02 3.31 -13.41
C TRP A 44 -0.40 4.67 -14.01
N GLU A 45 -1.03 4.73 -15.20
CA GLU A 45 -1.51 5.98 -15.78
C GLU A 45 -2.70 6.54 -15.01
N SER A 46 -2.58 7.78 -14.51
CA SER A 46 -3.50 8.34 -13.52
C SER A 46 -4.29 9.52 -14.07
N ASP A 47 -5.63 9.47 -13.94
CA ASP A 47 -6.48 10.62 -14.19
C ASP A 47 -6.56 11.50 -12.93
N VAL A 48 -6.02 12.72 -13.03
CA VAL A 48 -5.99 13.70 -11.93
C VAL A 48 -7.32 14.40 -11.70
N THR A 49 -8.30 14.28 -12.61
CA THR A 49 -9.55 15.05 -12.57
C THR A 49 -10.48 14.69 -11.41
N GLY A 50 -10.28 13.53 -10.77
CA GLY A 50 -11.02 13.09 -9.57
C GLY A 50 -10.34 13.42 -8.24
N ARG A 51 -9.27 14.22 -8.25
CA ARG A 51 -8.46 14.54 -7.07
C ARG A 51 -8.55 16.02 -6.79
N THR A 52 -8.96 16.35 -5.57
CA THR A 52 -8.98 17.73 -5.09
C THR A 52 -8.32 17.80 -3.73
N THR A 53 -7.69 18.93 -3.47
CA THR A 53 -7.05 19.27 -2.20
C THR A 53 -7.79 20.40 -1.48
N ASP A 54 -9.06 20.58 -1.85
CA ASP A 54 -9.93 21.60 -1.28
C ASP A 54 -10.09 21.40 0.23
N SER A 55 -9.72 22.43 0.98
CA SER A 55 -9.86 22.49 2.43
C SER A 55 -11.32 22.33 2.91
N ALA A 56 -12.32 22.60 2.06
CA ALA A 56 -13.72 22.39 2.38
C ALA A 56 -14.09 20.90 2.55
N LEU A 57 -13.23 19.99 2.10
CA LEU A 57 -13.42 18.53 2.21
C LEU A 57 -12.70 17.92 3.42
N LEU A 58 -12.03 18.74 4.24
CA LEU A 58 -11.33 18.24 5.41
C LEU A 58 -12.32 17.60 6.40
N SER A 59 -12.08 16.34 6.71
CA SER A 59 -12.75 15.68 7.82
C SER A 59 -12.13 16.18 9.12
N PRO A 60 -12.92 16.44 10.17
CA PRO A 60 -12.36 16.73 11.49
C PRO A 60 -11.43 15.57 11.88
N PRO A 61 -10.20 15.84 12.38
CA PRO A 61 -9.34 14.79 12.88
C PRO A 61 -10.07 14.12 14.05
N SER A 62 -10.51 12.88 13.87
CA SER A 62 -10.96 12.09 15.02
C SER A 62 -9.74 11.53 15.73
N ILE A 63 -9.92 11.18 17.00
CA ILE A 63 -8.94 10.43 17.78
C ILE A 63 -8.44 9.28 16.90
N PRO A 64 -7.11 9.13 16.70
CA PRO A 64 -6.59 7.98 15.97
C PRO A 64 -7.18 6.72 16.58
N ARG A 65 -7.70 5.82 15.74
CA ARG A 65 -7.74 4.42 16.18
C ARG A 65 -6.27 4.03 16.28
N ASP A 66 -5.79 3.67 17.47
CA ASP A 66 -4.42 3.16 17.60
C ASP A 66 -4.29 1.95 16.66
N HIS A 67 -3.37 2.05 15.69
CA HIS A 67 -2.98 0.98 14.76
C HIS A 67 -4.17 0.20 14.15
N PRO A 68 -4.99 0.80 13.26
CA PRO A 68 -6.23 0.21 12.80
C PRO A 68 -6.05 -1.08 11.96
N PHE A 69 -4.91 -1.24 11.27
CA PHE A 69 -4.54 -2.47 10.57
C PHE A 69 -3.03 -2.53 10.30
N SER A 70 -2.50 -3.70 9.95
CA SER A 70 -1.10 -3.90 9.56
C SER A 70 -0.90 -3.87 8.04
N GLU A 71 0.35 -3.74 7.58
CA GLU A 71 0.68 -3.86 6.15
C GLU A 71 0.16 -5.18 5.56
N ASP A 72 0.38 -6.29 6.28
CA ASP A 72 -0.10 -7.62 5.88
C ASP A 72 -1.62 -7.67 5.69
N ASP A 73 -2.39 -6.92 6.50
CA ASP A 73 -3.84 -6.82 6.33
C ASP A 73 -4.23 -6.05 5.07
N SER A 74 -3.53 -4.94 4.78
CA SER A 74 -3.70 -4.16 3.54
C SER A 74 -3.35 -4.98 2.30
N ASP A 75 -2.22 -5.69 2.33
CA ASP A 75 -1.74 -6.54 1.24
C ASP A 75 -2.69 -7.71 0.95
N ARG A 76 -3.27 -8.31 1.99
CA ARG A 76 -4.33 -9.31 1.83
C ARG A 76 -5.53 -8.72 1.10
N CYS A 77 -5.95 -7.50 1.45
CA CYS A 77 -7.08 -6.84 0.80
C CYS A 77 -6.78 -6.43 -0.64
N LEU A 78 -5.55 -6.03 -0.95
CA LEU A 78 -5.10 -5.80 -2.33
C LEU A 78 -5.09 -7.08 -3.15
N SER A 79 -4.60 -8.19 -2.56
CA SER A 79 -4.58 -9.51 -3.21
C SER A 79 -6.00 -10.01 -3.51
N GLU A 80 -6.94 -9.80 -2.59
CA GLU A 80 -8.37 -10.09 -2.79
C GLU A 80 -8.94 -9.25 -3.95
N LEU A 81 -8.72 -7.93 -3.92
CA LEU A 81 -9.18 -6.99 -4.96
C LEU A 81 -8.64 -7.35 -6.34
N LEU A 82 -7.37 -7.72 -6.43
CA LEU A 82 -6.69 -8.08 -7.68
C LEU A 82 -6.97 -9.51 -8.14
N GLY A 83 -7.52 -10.36 -7.27
CA GLY A 83 -7.76 -11.77 -7.54
C GLY A 83 -6.47 -12.59 -7.64
N THR A 84 -5.45 -12.22 -6.86
CA THR A 84 -4.15 -12.91 -6.86
C THR A 84 -3.89 -13.68 -5.55
N GLY A 85 -4.85 -13.63 -4.62
CA GLY A 85 -4.81 -14.42 -3.39
C GLY A 85 -4.74 -15.94 -3.65
N GLN A 86 -4.10 -16.66 -2.72
CA GLN A 86 -3.86 -18.10 -2.82
C GLN A 86 -5.14 -18.97 -2.83
N ASN A 87 -6.30 -18.38 -2.54
CA ASN A 87 -7.59 -19.09 -2.45
C ASN A 87 -8.39 -19.09 -3.76
N GLY A 88 -7.81 -18.60 -4.87
CA GLY A 88 -8.55 -18.48 -6.14
C GLY A 88 -9.59 -17.36 -6.10
N ASP A 89 -9.28 -16.28 -5.37
CA ASP A 89 -10.16 -15.14 -5.21
C ASP A 89 -10.50 -14.55 -6.58
N GLN A 90 -11.79 -14.28 -6.80
CA GLN A 90 -12.22 -13.66 -8.06
C GLN A 90 -11.89 -12.17 -8.02
N LYS A 91 -11.16 -11.70 -9.04
CA LYS A 91 -10.85 -10.28 -9.20
C LYS A 91 -12.08 -9.38 -9.04
N CYS A 92 -11.92 -8.27 -8.33
CA CYS A 92 -12.97 -7.31 -7.96
C CYS A 92 -14.05 -7.82 -6.99
N GLN A 93 -13.89 -9.03 -6.43
CA GLN A 93 -14.77 -9.54 -5.38
C GLN A 93 -14.30 -9.04 -4.02
N ILE A 94 -14.68 -7.80 -3.70
CA ILE A 94 -14.30 -7.14 -2.46
C ILE A 94 -15.16 -7.70 -1.32
N SER A 95 -14.58 -8.15 -0.21
CA SER A 95 -15.26 -8.58 1.01
C SER A 95 -15.70 -7.40 1.87
N ASP A 96 -16.71 -7.62 2.72
CA ASP A 96 -17.16 -6.58 3.66
C ASP A 96 -16.02 -6.19 4.62
N ALA A 97 -15.21 -7.17 5.04
CA ALA A 97 -14.07 -6.94 5.91
C ALA A 97 -13.01 -6.03 5.27
N CYS A 98 -12.60 -6.31 4.03
CA CYS A 98 -11.62 -5.47 3.33
C CYS A 98 -12.19 -4.10 2.98
N TRP A 99 -13.46 -4.02 2.61
CA TRP A 99 -14.10 -2.74 2.35
C TRP A 99 -14.18 -1.86 3.61
N GLU A 100 -14.66 -2.40 4.73
CA GLU A 100 -14.79 -1.66 5.99
C GLU A 100 -13.44 -1.24 6.56
N MET A 101 -12.42 -2.10 6.43
CA MET A 101 -11.05 -1.79 6.83
C MET A 101 -10.48 -0.70 5.93
N MET A 102 -10.42 -0.89 4.61
CA MET A 102 -9.72 0.02 3.69
C MET A 102 -10.47 1.32 3.36
N THR A 103 -11.70 1.50 3.86
CA THR A 103 -12.50 2.71 3.61
C THR A 103 -13.11 3.31 4.88
N SER A 104 -12.60 2.90 6.03
CA SER A 104 -13.05 3.35 7.34
C SER A 104 -12.71 4.83 7.54
N PRO A 105 -13.68 5.67 7.97
CA PRO A 105 -13.40 7.09 8.12
C PRO A 105 -12.30 7.36 9.15
N SER A 106 -11.57 8.44 8.87
CA SER A 106 -10.70 9.14 9.81
C SER A 106 -9.39 8.44 10.15
N TYR A 107 -8.84 7.66 9.23
CA TYR A 107 -7.43 7.30 9.33
C TYR A 107 -6.52 8.49 9.05
N THR A 108 -5.29 8.37 9.54
CA THR A 108 -4.23 9.37 9.46
C THR A 108 -2.92 8.65 9.13
N GLY A 109 -1.90 9.38 8.66
CA GLY A 109 -0.59 8.81 8.39
C GLY A 109 -0.62 7.73 7.30
N TYR A 110 0.12 6.64 7.51
CA TYR A 110 0.23 5.53 6.56
C TYR A 110 -1.14 4.89 6.25
N TRP A 111 -2.02 4.73 7.24
CA TRP A 111 -3.33 4.15 7.00
C TRP A 111 -4.18 4.98 6.03
N LEU A 112 -4.06 6.31 6.08
CA LEU A 112 -4.74 7.20 5.15
C LEU A 112 -4.19 7.10 3.72
N THR A 113 -2.87 6.93 3.56
CA THR A 113 -2.28 6.72 2.23
C THR A 113 -2.73 5.38 1.65
N HIS A 114 -2.89 4.35 2.50
CA HIS A 114 -3.40 3.03 2.13
C HIS A 114 -4.87 3.04 1.70
N GLU A 115 -5.76 3.81 2.35
CA GLU A 115 -7.16 3.95 1.91
C GLU A 115 -7.25 4.48 0.47
N LEU A 116 -6.44 5.50 0.16
CA LEU A 116 -6.38 6.05 -1.18
C LEU A 116 -5.76 5.05 -2.16
N PHE A 117 -4.64 4.42 -1.76
CA PHE A 117 -3.93 3.43 -2.57
C PHE A 117 -4.87 2.30 -3.00
N TYR A 118 -5.66 1.77 -2.07
CA TYR A 118 -6.65 0.71 -2.33
C TYR A 118 -7.67 1.08 -3.41
N LEU A 119 -8.26 2.28 -3.33
CA LEU A 119 -9.22 2.75 -4.33
C LEU A 119 -8.57 2.97 -5.70
N GLU A 120 -7.37 3.54 -5.72
CA GLU A 120 -6.64 3.80 -6.96
C GLU A 120 -6.22 2.50 -7.64
N VAL A 121 -5.64 1.55 -6.91
CA VAL A 121 -5.28 0.23 -7.44
C VAL A 121 -6.52 -0.48 -7.98
N GLY A 122 -7.64 -0.45 -7.26
CA GLY A 122 -8.88 -1.08 -7.73
C GLY A 122 -9.41 -0.48 -9.02
N GLU A 123 -9.38 0.84 -9.18
CA GLU A 123 -9.78 1.47 -10.45
C GLU A 123 -8.85 1.07 -11.61
N ARG A 124 -7.52 1.01 -11.39
CA ARG A 124 -6.56 0.59 -12.43
C ARG A 124 -6.65 -0.89 -12.76
N ALA A 125 -7.03 -1.69 -11.78
CA ALA A 125 -7.37 -3.08 -11.99
C ALA A 125 -8.68 -3.24 -12.77
N GLY A 126 -9.47 -2.19 -13.00
CA GLY A 126 -10.76 -2.28 -13.68
C GLY A 126 -11.92 -2.71 -12.77
N CYS A 127 -11.77 -2.53 -11.45
CA CYS A 127 -12.78 -2.84 -10.44
C CYS A 127 -13.65 -1.62 -10.09
N ARG A 128 -13.67 -0.58 -10.93
CA ARG A 128 -14.37 0.69 -10.65
C ARG A 128 -15.85 0.49 -10.35
N ASP A 129 -16.53 -0.34 -11.12
CA ASP A 129 -17.98 -0.55 -10.96
C ASP A 129 -18.30 -1.20 -9.60
N GLN A 130 -17.49 -2.18 -9.19
CA GLN A 130 -17.61 -2.87 -7.90
C GLN A 130 -17.29 -1.92 -6.74
N LEU A 131 -16.26 -1.08 -6.87
CA LEU A 131 -15.96 -0.05 -5.88
C LEU A 131 -17.12 0.95 -5.73
N GLU A 132 -17.77 1.37 -6.83
CA GLU A 132 -18.92 2.28 -6.76
C GLU A 132 -20.16 1.60 -6.16
N VAL A 133 -20.38 0.32 -6.43
CA VAL A 133 -21.42 -0.48 -5.74
C VAL A 133 -21.17 -0.50 -4.23
N ARG A 134 -19.95 -0.85 -3.81
CA ARG A 134 -19.57 -0.88 -2.39
C ARG A 134 -19.70 0.50 -1.72
N ALA A 135 -19.33 1.57 -2.44
CA ALA A 135 -19.52 2.94 -1.97
C ALA A 135 -20.99 3.30 -1.76
N ALA A 136 -21.86 2.89 -2.68
CA ALA A 136 -23.30 3.11 -2.57
C ALA A 136 -23.90 2.33 -1.38
N GLU A 137 -23.56 1.05 -1.23
CA GLU A 137 -24.01 0.18 -0.12
C GLU A 137 -23.58 0.73 1.24
N SER A 138 -22.36 1.25 1.32
CA SER A 138 -21.78 1.81 2.55
C SER A 138 -22.16 3.27 2.81
N ARG A 139 -23.15 3.79 2.06
CA ARG A 139 -23.68 5.16 2.21
C ARG A 139 -22.61 6.24 2.04
N LYS A 140 -21.55 5.98 1.25
CA LYS A 140 -20.51 6.94 0.88
C LYS A 140 -21.07 7.84 -0.23
N ARG A 141 -21.87 8.84 0.16
CA ARG A 141 -22.72 9.67 -0.73
C ARG A 141 -22.03 10.33 -1.94
N ARG A 142 -20.69 10.47 -1.94
CA ARG A 142 -19.94 11.08 -3.04
C ARG A 142 -19.24 10.04 -3.95
N GLY A 143 -19.54 8.77 -3.77
CA GLY A 143 -18.92 7.66 -4.51
C GLY A 143 -17.42 7.56 -4.29
N VAL A 144 -16.77 6.71 -5.08
CA VAL A 144 -15.32 6.47 -5.03
C VAL A 144 -14.55 7.76 -5.31
N THR A 145 -15.00 8.56 -6.30
CA THR A 145 -14.36 9.84 -6.64
C THR A 145 -14.33 10.82 -5.46
N GLY A 146 -15.46 10.93 -4.74
CA GLY A 146 -15.52 11.80 -3.57
C GLY A 146 -14.72 11.29 -2.38
N MET A 147 -14.58 9.97 -2.23
CA MET A 147 -13.69 9.38 -1.22
C MET A 147 -12.24 9.74 -1.51
N LYS A 148 -11.76 9.51 -2.74
CA LYS A 148 -10.40 9.90 -3.15
C LYS A 148 -10.12 11.39 -2.95
N SER A 149 -11.08 12.24 -3.31
CA SER A 149 -11.01 13.69 -3.08
C SER A 149 -10.85 14.05 -1.60
N LEU A 150 -11.59 13.37 -0.72
CA LEU A 150 -11.51 13.56 0.71
C LEU A 150 -10.17 13.06 1.28
N TYR A 151 -9.69 11.90 0.84
CA TYR A 151 -8.39 11.36 1.25
C TYR A 151 -7.24 12.27 0.80
N CYS A 152 -7.24 12.73 -0.45
CA CYS A 152 -6.27 13.70 -0.96
C CYS A 152 -6.20 14.98 -0.10
N ALA A 153 -7.35 15.55 0.27
CA ALA A 153 -7.41 16.76 1.07
C ALA A 153 -6.80 16.53 2.47
N ASN A 154 -7.07 15.38 3.09
CA ASN A 154 -6.51 15.03 4.39
C ASN A 154 -5.00 14.73 4.32
N ILE A 155 -4.52 14.02 3.28
CA ILE A 155 -3.09 13.76 3.03
C ILE A 155 -2.32 15.08 2.91
N LEU A 156 -2.83 16.03 2.10
CA LEU A 156 -2.15 17.32 1.95
C LEU A 156 -2.11 18.12 3.26
N ARG A 157 -3.16 18.02 4.09
CA ARG A 157 -3.17 18.65 5.41
C ARG A 157 -2.07 18.08 6.30
N GLU A 158 -1.88 16.76 6.32
CA GLU A 158 -0.85 16.10 7.11
C GLU A 158 0.57 16.41 6.61
N ALA A 159 0.80 16.34 5.29
CA ALA A 159 2.07 16.72 4.69
C ALA A 159 2.47 18.16 5.04
N ARG A 160 1.53 19.11 4.96
CA ARG A 160 1.75 20.50 5.36
C ARG A 160 2.08 20.66 6.84
N ARG A 161 1.50 19.83 7.71
CA ARG A 161 1.81 19.82 9.14
C ARG A 161 3.24 19.34 9.37
N ILE A 162 3.65 18.23 8.75
CA ILE A 162 5.01 17.71 8.86
C ILE A 162 6.04 18.73 8.35
N ALA A 163 5.75 19.39 7.23
CA ALA A 163 6.58 20.46 6.70
C ALA A 163 6.65 21.66 7.66
N GLY A 164 5.52 22.05 8.26
CA GLY A 164 5.45 23.11 9.27
C GLY A 164 6.21 22.80 10.56
N ASP A 165 6.28 21.52 10.92
CA ASP A 165 7.06 21.01 12.06
C ASP A 165 8.57 20.89 11.74
N GLY A 166 9.00 21.30 10.53
CA GLY A 166 10.41 21.35 10.13
C GLY A 166 10.99 20.01 9.69
N PHE A 167 10.16 19.08 9.21
CA PHE A 167 10.57 17.76 8.74
C PHE A 167 11.36 16.97 9.80
N LEU A 168 10.80 16.86 11.01
CA LEU A 168 11.34 15.98 12.05
C LEU A 168 11.57 14.57 11.50
N GLU A 169 12.65 13.91 11.92
CA GLU A 169 13.06 12.59 11.42
C GLU A 169 11.89 11.58 11.41
N SER A 170 11.08 11.58 12.46
CA SER A 170 9.90 10.71 12.60
C SER A 170 8.80 10.94 11.56
N GLY A 171 8.80 12.08 10.87
CA GLY A 171 7.80 12.43 9.86
C GLY A 171 8.35 12.50 8.43
N GLN A 172 9.66 12.39 8.22
CA GLN A 172 10.26 12.52 6.88
C GLN A 172 9.78 11.45 5.91
N ASP A 173 9.73 10.19 6.37
CA ASP A 173 9.26 9.05 5.58
C ASP A 173 7.79 9.25 5.17
N LEU A 174 6.93 9.49 6.15
CA LEU A 174 5.51 9.78 5.91
C LEU A 174 5.31 11.01 5.01
N PHE A 175 6.13 12.06 5.15
CA PHE A 175 6.05 13.23 4.27
C PHE A 175 6.36 12.85 2.82
N MET A 176 7.39 12.04 2.56
CA MET A 176 7.72 11.60 1.21
C MET A 176 6.60 10.77 0.56
N GLU A 177 5.82 10.04 1.36
CA GLU A 177 4.63 9.33 0.87
C GLU A 177 3.42 10.23 0.62
N GLN A 178 3.35 11.35 1.35
CA GLN A 178 2.23 12.28 1.36
C GLN A 178 2.48 13.57 0.56
N ASP A 179 3.69 13.81 0.03
CA ASP A 179 4.11 15.05 -0.68
C ASP A 179 3.45 15.19 -2.06
N GLY A 180 2.12 15.29 -2.05
CA GLY A 180 1.25 15.10 -3.19
C GLY A 180 0.34 13.90 -2.98
N CYS A 181 -0.90 14.00 -3.47
CA CYS A 181 -1.92 12.98 -3.21
C CYS A 181 -1.54 11.56 -3.70
N LEU A 182 -0.58 11.43 -4.64
CA LEU A 182 -0.22 10.16 -5.27
C LEU A 182 1.24 9.77 -5.12
N MET A 183 1.98 10.39 -4.20
CA MET A 183 3.41 10.05 -4.08
C MET A 183 3.61 8.61 -3.64
N HIS A 184 2.82 8.13 -2.68
CA HIS A 184 2.79 6.73 -2.30
C HIS A 184 2.55 5.79 -3.52
N MET A 185 1.52 6.06 -4.34
CA MET A 185 1.25 5.31 -5.58
C MET A 185 2.44 5.32 -6.55
N THR A 186 3.10 6.48 -6.71
CA THR A 186 4.25 6.65 -7.62
C THR A 186 5.48 5.88 -7.11
N GLY A 187 5.69 5.91 -5.79
CA GLY A 187 6.75 5.16 -5.11
C GLY A 187 6.57 3.65 -5.30
N VAL A 188 5.35 3.15 -5.08
CA VAL A 188 5.01 1.73 -5.32
C VAL A 188 5.23 1.37 -6.79
N ALA A 189 4.72 2.17 -7.73
CA ALA A 189 4.91 1.93 -9.16
C ALA A 189 6.39 1.81 -9.57
N ALA A 190 7.22 2.75 -9.09
CA ALA A 190 8.66 2.74 -9.33
C ALA A 190 9.34 1.52 -8.68
N GLY A 191 8.95 1.18 -7.45
CA GLY A 191 9.45 0.01 -6.72
C GLY A 191 9.11 -1.31 -7.40
N SER A 192 7.85 -1.50 -7.81
CA SER A 192 7.39 -2.69 -8.53
C SER A 192 8.12 -2.87 -9.87
N LEU A 193 8.32 -1.78 -10.62
CA LEU A 193 9.10 -1.82 -11.86
C LEU A 193 10.56 -2.21 -11.59
N ALA A 194 11.19 -1.61 -10.57
CA ALA A 194 12.57 -1.94 -10.21
C ALA A 194 12.72 -3.41 -9.77
N GLY A 195 11.79 -3.92 -8.96
CA GLY A 195 11.76 -5.32 -8.55
C GLY A 195 11.58 -6.28 -9.71
N TYR A 196 10.66 -5.97 -10.64
CA TYR A 196 10.44 -6.77 -11.84
C TYR A 196 11.66 -6.79 -12.77
N LEU A 197 12.30 -5.63 -12.98
CA LEU A 197 13.54 -5.53 -13.76
C LEU A 197 14.66 -6.37 -13.13
N ARG A 198 14.82 -6.29 -11.80
CA ARG A 198 15.79 -7.12 -11.08
C ARG A 198 15.53 -8.61 -11.29
N TYR A 199 14.28 -9.05 -11.17
CA TYR A 199 13.90 -10.45 -11.42
C TYR A 199 14.27 -10.91 -12.83
N ILE A 200 13.98 -10.10 -13.85
CA ILE A 200 14.34 -10.42 -15.24
C ILE A 200 15.87 -10.53 -15.40
N LEU A 201 16.62 -9.59 -14.83
CA LEU A 201 18.08 -9.57 -14.93
C LEU A 201 18.70 -10.80 -14.25
N GLU A 202 18.24 -11.16 -13.05
CA GLU A 202 18.69 -12.35 -12.32
C GLU A 202 18.35 -13.63 -13.11
N TYR A 203 17.16 -13.72 -13.68
CA TYR A 203 16.76 -14.85 -14.53
C TYR A 203 17.68 -15.04 -15.75
N TYR A 204 18.00 -13.96 -16.48
CA TYR A 204 18.91 -14.04 -17.62
C TYR A 204 20.36 -14.33 -17.22
N GLN A 205 20.79 -13.88 -16.04
CA GLN A 205 22.10 -14.24 -15.49
C GLN A 205 22.16 -15.74 -15.18
N ASP A 206 21.15 -16.29 -14.52
CA ASP A 206 21.08 -17.73 -14.23
C ASP A 206 21.01 -18.58 -15.50
N LEU A 207 20.29 -18.12 -16.53
CA LEU A 207 20.27 -18.76 -17.85
C LEU A 207 21.67 -18.77 -18.47
N ALA A 208 22.38 -17.64 -18.43
CA ALA A 208 23.72 -17.52 -19.02
C ALA A 208 24.78 -18.36 -18.28
N GLU A 209 24.59 -18.57 -16.97
CA GLU A 209 25.46 -19.38 -16.13
C GLU A 209 25.07 -20.88 -16.08
N GLY A 210 23.98 -21.27 -16.74
CA GLY A 210 23.50 -22.66 -16.75
C GLY A 210 22.99 -23.14 -15.38
N ARG A 211 22.45 -22.24 -14.56
CA ARG A 211 21.92 -22.52 -13.21
C ARG A 211 20.41 -22.82 -13.19
N LEU A 212 19.76 -22.84 -14.36
CA LEU A 212 18.33 -23.13 -14.56
C LEU A 212 18.10 -24.49 -15.22
#